data_AF-A0A5E4Q8K9-F1
#
_entry.id   AF-A0A5E4Q8K9-F1
#
_cell.length_a   1.000
_cell.length_b   1.000
_cell.length_c   1.000
_cell.angle_alpha   90.00
_cell.angle_beta   90.00
_cell.angle_gamma   90.00
#
_symmetry.space_group_name_H-M   'P 1'
#
loop_
_entity.id
_entity.type
_entity.pdbx_description
1 polymer ?
#
loop_
_entity_poly.entity_id
_entity_poly.type
_entity_poly.pdbx_seq_one_letter_code
_entity_poly.pdbx_strand_id
1 'polypeptide(L)' 'MIRGFKLILAHPKYDYSYSVSDPHTGDHKTQHEARDGDVVKGEYSLLQPDGSFRKVTYTADDHNG' A
#
# COMPACT_ATOMS: atom_id res chain seq x y z
N MET A 1 -24.04 27.93 25.58
CA MET A 1 -22.62 27.79 25.96
C MET A 1 -22.14 26.45 25.42
N ILE A 2 -21.43 26.45 24.28
CA ILE A 2 -21.08 25.22 23.53
C ILE A 2 -19.75 24.72 24.09
N ARG A 3 -19.76 23.57 24.78
CA ARG A 3 -18.53 22.91 25.23
C ARG A 3 -17.80 22.37 24.00
N GLY A 4 -16.54 22.78 23.85
CA GLY A 4 -15.69 22.46 22.71
C GLY A 4 -15.61 20.97 22.43
N PHE A 5 -16.06 20.59 21.24
CA PHE A 5 -15.86 19.28 20.67
C PHE A 5 -14.38 19.18 20.27
N LYS A 6 -13.57 18.56 21.13
CA LYS A 6 -12.21 18.16 20.77
C LYS A 6 -12.34 17.06 19.72
N LEU A 7 -12.21 17.39 18.43
CA LEU A 7 -12.00 16.39 17.38
C LEU A 7 -10.73 15.63 17.75
N ILE A 8 -10.87 14.38 18.18
CA ILE A 8 -9.77 13.44 18.16
C ILE A 8 -9.56 13.16 16.66
N LEU A 9 -8.67 13.92 16.02
CA LEU A 9 -8.20 13.59 14.68
C LEU A 9 -7.49 12.23 14.79
N ALA A 10 -8.13 11.18 14.27
CA ALA A 10 -7.50 9.88 14.18
C ALA A 10 -6.31 9.99 13.23
N HIS A 11 -5.16 9.45 13.64
CA HIS A 11 -3.96 9.40 12.82
C HIS A 11 -3.78 7.95 12.35
N PRO A 12 -4.44 7.53 11.25
CA PRO A 12 -4.40 6.15 10.79
C PRO A 12 -2.98 5.77 10.41
N LYS A 13 -2.56 4.58 10.85
CA LYS A 13 -1.23 4.06 10.58
C LYS A 13 -1.30 2.55 10.43
N TYR A 14 -0.69 2.06 9.36
CA TYR A 14 -0.44 0.64 9.17
C TYR A 14 0.80 0.43 8.32
N ASP A 15 1.34 -0.77 8.39
CA ASP A 15 2.37 -1.29 7.50
C ASP A 15 2.04 -2.76 7.28
N TYR A 16 1.93 -3.17 6.02
CA TYR A 16 1.75 -4.57 5.69
C TYR A 16 2.56 -4.95 4.46
N SER A 17 2.88 -6.23 4.38
CA SER A 17 3.44 -6.84 3.19
C SER A 17 2.90 -8.25 3.01
N TYR A 18 2.87 -8.69 1.76
CA TYR A 18 2.67 -10.10 1.42
C TYR A 18 3.47 -10.46 0.17
N SER A 19 3.74 -11.75 0.03
CA SER A 19 4.37 -12.30 -1.16
C SER A 19 3.74 -13.64 -1.51
N VAL A 20 3.73 -13.94 -2.81
CA VAL A 20 3.38 -15.25 -3.35
C VAL A 20 4.55 -15.73 -4.17
N SER A 21 4.98 -16.95 -3.91
CA SER A 21 5.96 -17.68 -4.71
C SER A 21 5.47 -19.11 -4.83
N ASP A 22 4.72 -19.37 -5.90
CA ASP A 22 4.11 -20.66 -6.18
C ASP A 22 4.59 -21.19 -7.55
N PRO A 23 5.55 -22.11 -7.57
CA PRO A 23 6.03 -22.72 -8.80
C PRO A 23 4.98 -23.55 -9.55
N HIS A 24 3.94 -24.03 -8.87
CA HIS A 24 2.90 -24.84 -9.50
C HIS A 24 1.99 -23.98 -10.39
N THR A 25 1.59 -22.81 -9.90
CA THR A 25 0.79 -21.85 -10.66
C THR A 25 1.64 -20.86 -11.47
N GLY A 26 2.94 -20.77 -11.19
CA GLY A 26 3.83 -19.76 -11.76
C GLY A 26 3.67 -18.37 -11.13
N ASP A 27 2.92 -18.26 -10.03
CA ASP A 27 2.65 -16.99 -9.39
C ASP A 27 3.85 -16.50 -8.58
N HIS A 28 4.43 -15.38 -9.00
CA HIS A 28 5.53 -14.75 -8.31
C HIS A 28 5.31 -13.23 -8.20
N LYS A 29 4.87 -12.78 -7.02
CA LYS A 29 4.55 -11.38 -6.75
C LYS A 29 4.84 -10.96 -5.33
N THR A 30 5.07 -9.66 -5.14
CA THR A 30 5.22 -9.01 -3.83
C THR A 30 4.36 -7.76 -3.75
N GLN A 31 3.92 -7.43 -2.55
CA GLN A 31 3.26 -6.16 -2.21
C GLN A 31 3.82 -5.65 -0.88
N HIS A 32 4.05 -4.36 -0.79
CA HIS A 32 4.22 -3.62 0.46
C HIS A 32 3.43 -2.33 0.38
N GLU A 33 2.71 -2.00 1.45
CA GLU A 33 2.03 -0.72 1.59
C GLU A 33 2.11 -0.25 3.05
N ALA A 34 2.42 1.03 3.22
CA ALA A 34 2.43 1.71 4.49
C ALA A 34 1.60 2.98 4.42
N ARG A 35 0.80 3.21 5.46
CA ARG A 35 0.07 4.46 5.67
C ARG A 35 0.59 5.16 6.90
N ASP A 36 0.81 6.46 6.77
CA ASP A 36 1.11 7.34 7.88
C ASP A 36 0.26 8.61 7.77
N GLY A 37 -0.80 8.69 8.58
CA GLY A 37 -1.78 9.77 8.49
C GLY A 37 -2.48 9.75 7.13
N ASP A 38 -2.35 10.84 6.38
CA ASP A 38 -3.02 11.03 5.09
C ASP A 38 -2.17 10.54 3.90
N VAL A 39 -0.95 10.06 4.15
CA VAL A 39 -0.04 9.58 3.12
C VAL A 39 -0.01 8.06 3.11
N VAL A 40 -0.25 7.46 1.95
CA VAL A 40 -0.01 6.05 1.66
C VAL A 40 1.14 5.93 0.67
N LYS A 41 2.06 5.01 0.92
CA LYS A 41 3.14 4.65 -0.01
C LYS A 41 3.15 3.16 -0.17
N GLY A 42 3.34 2.69 -1.38
CA GLY A 42 3.48 1.27 -1.61
C GLY A 42 4.25 0.93 -2.85
N GLU A 43 4.58 -0.34 -2.94
CA GLU A 43 5.14 -0.95 -4.13
C GLU A 43 4.57 -2.33 -4.35
N TYR A 44 4.47 -2.69 -5.62
CA TYR A 44 4.16 -4.05 -6.02
C TYR A 44 5.10 -4.53 -7.11
N SER A 45 5.34 -5.84 -7.10
CA SER A 45 6.04 -6.52 -8.18
C SER A 45 5.31 -7.76 -8.65
N LEU A 46 5.43 -8.06 -9.94
CA LEU A 46 4.82 -9.23 -10.58
C LEU A 46 5.73 -9.74 -11.69
N LEU A 47 6.04 -11.03 -11.68
CA LEU A 47 6.55 -11.74 -12.84
C LEU A 47 5.36 -12.12 -13.73
N GLN A 48 5.34 -11.61 -14.96
CA GLN A 48 4.26 -11.87 -15.92
C GLN A 48 4.48 -13.20 -16.65
N PRO A 49 3.42 -13.81 -17.24
CA PRO A 49 3.54 -15.07 -17.96
C PRO A 49 4.48 -15.04 -19.17
N ASP A 50 4.70 -13.86 -19.76
CA ASP A 50 5.65 -13.64 -20.86
C ASP A 50 7.11 -13.49 -20.37
N GLY A 51 7.35 -13.68 -19.06
CA GLY A 51 8.65 -13.55 -18.43
C GLY A 51 9.05 -12.12 -18.08
N SER A 52 8.24 -11.11 -18.41
CA SER A 52 8.56 -9.73 -18.09
C SER A 52 8.29 -9.42 -16.61
N PHE A 53 9.15 -8.60 -16.01
CA PHE A 53 9.03 -8.19 -14.63
C PHE A 53 8.45 -6.78 -14.54
N ARG A 54 7.33 -6.63 -13.84
CA ARG A 54 6.73 -5.33 -13.53
C ARG A 54 7.02 -4.97 -12.09
N LYS A 55 7.54 -3.77 -11.87
CA LYS A 55 7.59 -3.13 -10.56
C LYS A 55 6.91 -1.77 -10.65
N VAL A 56 6.05 -1.45 -9.70
CA VAL A 56 5.39 -0.15 -9.59
C VAL A 56 5.57 0.34 -8.17
N THR A 57 5.91 1.62 -8.04
CA THR A 57 5.93 2.36 -6.79
C THR A 57 4.90 3.46 -6.89
N TYR A 58 4.10 3.64 -5.86
CA TYR A 58 3.02 4.62 -5.82
C TYR A 58 3.00 5.39 -4.50
N THR A 59 2.36 6.55 -4.53
CA THR A 59 2.09 7.41 -3.38
C THR A 59 0.68 7.94 -3.53
N ALA A 60 -0.12 7.84 -2.46
CA ALA A 60 -1.45 8.43 -2.36
C ALA A 60 -1.47 9.48 -1.23
N ASP A 61 -1.99 10.68 -1.46
CA ASP A 61 -2.25 11.74 -0.48
C ASP A 61 -3.40 12.66 -0.96
N ASP A 62 -3.71 13.74 -0.22
CA ASP A 62 -4.81 14.67 -0.53
C ASP A 62 -4.70 15.38 -1.90
N HIS A 63 -3.52 15.39 -2.51
CA HIS A 63 -3.25 16.01 -3.80
C HIS A 63 -2.91 14.99 -4.89
N ASN A 64 -2.28 13.91 -4.48
CA ASN A 64 -1.76 12.85 -5.31
C ASN A 64 -2.47 11.58 -4.89
N GLY A 65 -3.73 11.43 -5.25
CA GLY A 65 -4.56 10.29 -4.86
C GLY A 65 -5.93 10.37 -5.49
#